data_AF-A0A061DUH8-F1
#
_entry.id   AF-A0A061DUH8-F1
#
_cell.length_a   1.000
_cell.length_b   1.000
_cell.length_c   1.000
_cell.angle_alpha   90.00
_cell.angle_beta   90.00
_cell.angle_gamma   90.00
#
_symmetry.space_group_name_H-M   'P 1'
#
loop_
_entity.id
_entity.type
_entity.pdbx_description
1 polymer ?
#
loop_
_entity_poly.entity_id
_entity_poly.type
_entity_poly.pdbx_seq_one_letter_code
_entity_poly.pdbx_strand_id
1 'polypeptide(L)'
;MLIDVLDPRLSPPTSQLVAQNIVHVAAIAFACLQADPKLRPTMKLVSQMFLSCQRSLRNPLRTISLLQLVTSGMHMEGSCQAPQ
;
A
#
# COMPACT_ATOMS: atom_id res chain seq x y z
N MET A 1 -0.12 -14.59 -2.46
CA MET A 1 -0.89 -13.37 -2.78
C MET A 1 -0.99 -12.50 -1.54
N LEU A 2 -1.38 -11.22 -1.67
CA LEU A 2 -1.59 -10.35 -0.50
C LEU A 2 -2.72 -10.87 0.40
N ILE A 3 -3.78 -11.43 -0.19
CA ILE A 3 -4.91 -11.98 0.56
C ILE A 3 -4.50 -13.14 1.49
N ASP A 4 -3.46 -13.89 1.14
CA ASP A 4 -3.02 -15.07 1.90
C ASP A 4 -2.26 -14.72 3.19
N VAL A 5 -1.86 -13.46 3.37
CA VAL A 5 -1.14 -12.98 4.56
C VAL A 5 -2.00 -12.10 5.46
N LEU A 6 -3.28 -11.89 5.11
CA LEU A 6 -4.23 -11.20 5.98
C LEU A 6 -4.65 -12.12 7.12
N ASP A 7 -4.99 -11.55 8.28
CA ASP A 7 -5.47 -12.34 9.42
C ASP A 7 -6.78 -13.07 9.04
N PRO A 8 -6.77 -14.42 8.99
CA PRO A 8 -7.93 -15.19 8.52
C PRO A 8 -9.12 -15.16 9.50
N ARG A 9 -8.92 -14.63 10.73
CA ARG A 9 -9.99 -14.45 11.72
C ARG A 9 -10.87 -13.24 11.42
N LEU A 10 -10.42 -12.35 10.52
CA LEU A 10 -11.18 -11.17 10.10
C LEU A 10 -12.05 -11.49 8.89
N SER A 11 -13.21 -10.84 8.81
CA SER A 11 -14.07 -10.93 7.62
C SER A 11 -13.33 -10.41 6.39
N PRO A 12 -13.56 -11.02 5.20
CA PRO A 12 -12.98 -10.52 3.97
C PRO A 12 -13.34 -9.05 3.72
N PRO A 13 -12.39 -8.22 3.26
CA PRO A 13 -12.67 -6.82 2.98
C PRO A 13 -13.64 -6.69 1.80
N THR A 14 -14.81 -6.11 2.06
CA THR A 14 -15.86 -5.88 1.05
C THR A 14 -15.82 -4.47 0.46
N SER A 15 -15.25 -3.51 1.19
CA SER A 15 -15.14 -2.12 0.76
C SER A 15 -13.89 -1.91 -0.09
N GLN A 16 -14.05 -1.27 -1.25
CA GLN A 16 -12.93 -0.88 -2.11
C GLN A 16 -11.96 0.08 -1.40
N LEU A 17 -12.46 0.95 -0.52
CA LEU A 17 -11.63 1.83 0.30
C LEU A 17 -10.77 1.05 1.29
N VAL A 18 -11.36 0.04 1.95
CA VAL A 18 -10.61 -0.84 2.86
C VAL A 18 -9.56 -1.63 2.10
N ALA A 19 -9.91 -2.14 0.92
CA ALA A 19 -8.99 -2.82 0.04
C ALA A 19 -7.79 -1.96 -0.37
N GLN A 20 -8.03 -0.69 -0.72
CA GLN A 20 -6.99 0.30 -1.01
C GLN A 20 -6.07 0.49 0.19
N ASN A 21 -6.63 0.76 1.36
CA ASN A 21 -5.84 0.98 2.58
C ASN A 21 -4.96 -0.23 2.93
N ILE A 22 -5.46 -1.46 2.76
CA ILE A 22 -4.66 -2.67 2.96
C ILE A 22 -3.46 -2.71 2.03
N VAL A 23 -3.65 -2.43 0.73
CA VAL A 23 -2.57 -2.40 -0.26
C VAL A 23 -1.56 -1.30 0.08
N HIS A 24 -2.04 -0.13 0.52
CA HIS A 24 -1.19 0.99 0.93
C HIS A 24 -0.27 0.62 2.08
N VAL A 25 -0.87 0.12 3.16
CA VAL A 25 -0.14 -0.24 4.37
C VAL A 25 0.83 -1.37 4.09
N ALA A 26 0.43 -2.36 3.28
CA ALA A 26 1.32 -3.43 2.85
C ALA A 26 2.52 -2.88 2.06
N ALA A 27 2.31 -1.99 1.08
CA ALA A 27 3.40 -1.37 0.32
C ALA A 27 4.36 -0.58 1.23
N ILE A 28 3.82 0.21 2.17
CA ILE A 28 4.61 0.93 3.17
C ILE A 28 5.45 -0.04 4.01
N ALA A 29 4.83 -1.12 4.51
CA ALA A 29 5.50 -2.13 5.33
C ALA A 29 6.63 -2.82 4.55
N PHE A 30 6.41 -3.20 3.29
CA PHE A 30 7.44 -3.80 2.44
C PHE A 30 8.60 -2.85 2.16
N ALA A 31 8.35 -1.54 1.96
CA ALA A 31 9.42 -0.55 1.84
C ALA A 31 10.27 -0.46 3.13
N CYS A 32 9.65 -0.58 4.30
CA CYS A 32 10.35 -0.60 5.59
C CYS A 32 11.19 -1.88 5.80
N LEU A 33 10.83 -2.99 5.15
CA LEU A 33 11.51 -4.29 5.24
C LEU A 33 12.67 -4.46 4.25
N GLN A 34 13.03 -3.42 3.48
CA GLN A 34 14.14 -3.50 2.52
C GLN A 34 15.43 -3.99 3.17
N ALA A 35 16.12 -4.94 2.50
CA ALA A 35 17.35 -5.52 3.02
C ALA A 35 18.44 -4.46 3.18
N ASP A 36 18.61 -3.61 2.17
CA ASP A 36 19.49 -2.44 2.23
C ASP A 36 18.87 -1.35 3.15
N PRO A 37 19.51 -1.01 4.27
CA PRO A 37 19.02 0.04 5.17
C PRO A 37 18.90 1.41 4.50
N LYS A 38 19.69 1.69 3.46
CA LYS A 38 19.65 2.99 2.74
C LYS A 38 18.40 3.16 1.89
N LEU A 39 17.74 2.06 1.51
CA LEU A 39 16.50 2.06 0.74
C LEU A 39 15.25 2.11 1.64
N ARG A 40 15.42 1.94 2.97
CA ARG A 40 14.29 2.04 3.90
C ARG A 40 13.85 3.49 4.04
N PRO A 41 12.53 3.77 4.07
CA PRO A 41 12.03 5.11 4.29
C PRO A 41 12.31 5.58 5.73
N THR A 42 12.49 6.88 5.89
CA THR A 42 12.49 7.50 7.24
C THR A 42 11.08 7.54 7.81
N MET A 43 10.93 7.59 9.13
CA MET A 43 9.61 7.74 9.76
C MET A 43 8.84 9.00 9.31
N LYS A 44 9.55 10.07 8.96
CA LYS A 44 8.95 11.27 8.36
C LYS A 44 8.28 10.94 7.03
N LEU A 45 8.97 10.20 6.16
CA LEU A 45 8.44 9.76 4.87
C LEU A 45 7.30 8.76 5.05
N VAL A 46 7.43 7.80 5.98
CA VAL A 46 6.35 6.87 6.33
C VAL A 46 5.09 7.62 6.76
N SER A 47 5.20 8.61 7.65
CA SER A 47 4.07 9.44 8.09
C SER A 47 3.42 10.16 6.90
N GLN A 48 4.21 10.76 6.00
CA GLN A 48 3.68 11.39 4.78
C GLN A 48 2.99 10.38 3.86
N MET A 49 3.52 9.17 3.75
CA MET A 49 2.89 8.09 2.97
C MET A 49 1.54 7.72 3.56
N PHE A 50 1.41 7.58 4.88
CA PHE A 50 0.12 7.34 5.53
C PHE A 50 -0.90 8.47 5.31
N LEU A 51 -0.44 9.72 5.21
CA LEU A 51 -1.30 10.88 4.96
C LEU A 51 -1.64 11.07 3.46
N SER A 52 -0.88 10.43 2.57
CA SER A 52 -1.10 10.54 1.12
C SER A 52 -2.36 9.79 0.69
N CYS A 53 -3.15 10.41 -0.19
CA CYS A 53 -4.33 9.76 -0.77
C CYS A 53 -3.91 8.73 -1.81
N GLN A 54 -4.53 7.55 -1.78
CA GLN A 54 -4.30 6.53 -2.79
C GLN A 54 -5.14 6.75 -4.05
N ARG A 55 -4.54 6.45 -5.21
CA ARG A 55 -5.30 6.27 -6.45
C ARG A 55 -6.18 5.02 -6.35
N SER A 56 -7.25 5.00 -7.13
CA SER A 56 -8.15 3.86 -7.19
C SER A 56 -7.40 2.55 -7.47
N LEU A 57 -7.76 1.47 -6.75
CA LEU A 57 -7.20 0.17 -7.01
C LEU A 57 -7.70 -0.29 -8.37
N ARG A 58 -6.78 -0.50 -9.31
CA ARG A 58 -7.11 -1.03 -10.63
C ARG A 58 -7.44 -2.52 -10.60
N ASN A 59 -6.93 -3.23 -9.59
CA ASN A 59 -6.99 -4.68 -9.49
C ASN A 59 -7.64 -5.11 -8.16
N PRO A 60 -8.45 -6.18 -8.15
CA PRO A 60 -8.97 -6.75 -6.91
C PRO A 60 -7.86 -7.20 -5.96
N LEU A 61 -8.06 -7.11 -4.65
CA LEU A 61 -7.07 -7.55 -3.64
C LEU A 61 -6.52 -8.96 -3.88
N ARG A 62 -7.40 -9.90 -4.25
CA ARG A 62 -7.06 -11.30 -4.51
C ARG A 62 -6.07 -11.50 -5.65
N THR A 63 -5.88 -10.51 -6.53
CA THR A 63 -4.97 -10.59 -7.68
C THR A 63 -3.64 -9.88 -7.44
N ILE A 64 -3.47 -9.25 -6.27
CA ILE A 64 -2.22 -8.56 -5.91
C ILE A 64 -1.25 -9.55 -5.31
N SER A 65 -0.11 -9.73 -5.97
CA SER A 65 1.00 -10.53 -5.46
C SER A 65 1.87 -9.72 -4.48
N LEU A 66 2.57 -10.42 -3.59
CA LEU A 66 3.53 -9.76 -2.68
C LEU A 66 4.70 -9.15 -3.46
N LEU A 67 5.14 -9.80 -4.54
CA LEU A 67 6.22 -9.29 -5.39
C LEU A 67 5.89 -7.92 -5.99
N GLN A 68 4.66 -7.72 -6.45
CA GLN A 68 4.21 -6.42 -6.97
C GLN A 68 4.32 -5.30 -5.93
N LEU A 69 4.13 -5.60 -4.64
CA LEU A 69 4.28 -4.62 -3.56
C LEU A 69 5.76 -4.28 -3.29
N VAL A 70 6.67 -5.22 -3.54
CA VAL A 70 8.12 -5.02 -3.37
C VAL A 70 8.70 -4.24 -4.55
N THR A 71 8.23 -4.50 -5.78
CA THR A 71 8.76 -3.89 -7.01
C THR A 71 8.16 -2.53 -7.34
N SER A 72 7.02 -2.17 -6.74
CA SER A 72 6.39 -0.86 -6.93
C SER A 72 7.20 0.20 -6.18
N GLY A 73 8.36 0.56 -6.74
CA GLY A 73 9.14 1.72 -6.32
C GLY A 73 8.23 2.95 -6.30
N MET A 74 8.19 3.60 -5.14
CA MET A 74 7.24 4.65 -4.81
C MET A 74 7.49 5.94 -5.60
N HIS A 75 7.04 6.01 -6.86
CA HIS A 75 6.80 7.29 -7.52
C HIS A 75 5.45 7.85 -7.05
N MET A 76 5.48 8.50 -5.89
CA MET A 76 4.34 9.23 -5.35
C MET A 76 4.34 10.64 -5.94
N GLU A 77 3.88 10.79 -7.18
CA GLU A 77 3.56 12.12 -7.71
C GLU A 77 2.18 12.50 -7.20
N GLY A 78 2.17 13.35 -6.18
CA GLY A 78 0.96 13.89 -5.57
C GLY A 78 0.21 14.81 -6.54
N SER A 79 -1.09 14.61 -6.64
CA SER A 79 -2.04 15.67 -7.00
C SER A 79 -3.45 15.20 -6.66
N CYS A 80 -3.98 15.69 -5.54
CA CYS A 80 -5.41 15.81 -5.38
C CYS A 80 -5.80 17.18 -5.92
N GLN A 81 -6.42 17.24 -7.09
CA GLN A 81 -7.27 18.37 -7.44
C GLN A 81 -8.61 18.15 -6.73
N ALA A 82 -9.09 19.16 -6.00
CA ALA A 82 -10.43 19.12 -5.40
C ALA A 82 -11.52 19.05 -6.49
N PRO A 83 -12.61 18.30 -6.28
CA PRO A 83 -13.79 18.43 -7.13
C PRO A 83 -14.40 19.83 -6.91
N GLN A 84 -14.74 20.51 -8.01
CA GLN A 84 -15.54 21.74 -7.99
C GLN A 84 -17.00 21.43 -7.63
#